data_AF-A0AAD9JVQ4-F1
#
_entry.id   AF-A0AAD9JVQ4-F1
#
_cell.length_a   1.000
_cell.length_b   1.000
_cell.length_c   1.000
_cell.angle_alpha   90.00
_cell.angle_beta   90.00
_cell.angle_gamma   90.00
#
_symmetry.space_group_name_H-M   'P 1'
#
loop_
_entity.id
_entity.type
_entity.pdbx_description
1 polymer ?
#
loop_
_entity_poly.entity_id
_entity_poly.type
_entity_poly.pdbx_seq_one_letter_code
_entity_poly.pdbx_strand_id
1 'polypeptide(L)'
;MSLDQRDGKLRAFYHLPVKALTLVTLERFGRLLDPAKAFLNQYCLQPDWQGLAEQMGYTFDKIKEFSEKINSTIGQLLDMIEKLGRYDVLEDEILEECIVRDVKNFEKHQKTNSVQDWKVQSGRIEYFDAIINYSVEDIEFVNNLRKRLEGELHLKLFIKERDLIVGTTEWSALIDVIERRSVGDW
;
A
#
# COMPACT_ATOMS: atom_id res chain seq x y z
N MET A 1 -2.90 18.70 -23.61
CA MET A 1 -3.14 17.26 -23.82
C MET A 1 -4.62 17.04 -23.54
N SER A 2 -5.40 16.44 -24.46
CA SER A 2 -6.87 16.33 -24.25
C SER A 2 -7.21 15.30 -23.16
N LEU A 3 -8.34 15.48 -22.48
CA LEU A 3 -8.93 14.50 -21.54
C LEU A 3 -8.93 13.08 -22.11
N ASP A 4 -9.27 12.96 -23.40
CA ASP A 4 -9.32 11.69 -24.14
C ASP A 4 -7.95 10.99 -24.24
N GLN A 5 -6.86 11.76 -24.32
CA GLN A 5 -5.49 11.22 -24.35
C GLN A 5 -4.97 10.82 -22.96
N ARG A 6 -5.42 11.50 -21.89
CA ARG A 6 -5.08 11.16 -20.50
C ARG A 6 -5.86 9.95 -20.01
N ASP A 7 -7.15 9.91 -20.32
CA ASP A 7 -8.03 8.78 -20.05
C ASP A 7 -7.51 7.51 -20.75
N GLY A 8 -7.02 7.63 -21.99
CA GLY A 8 -6.36 6.52 -22.71
C GLY A 8 -5.18 5.87 -21.98
N LYS A 9 -4.41 6.63 -21.18
CA LYS A 9 -3.28 6.09 -20.39
C LYS A 9 -3.74 5.32 -19.17
N LEU A 10 -4.68 5.87 -18.41
CA LEU A 10 -5.18 5.21 -17.19
C LEU A 10 -6.05 4.00 -17.53
N ARG A 11 -6.78 4.02 -18.66
CA ARG A 11 -7.56 2.90 -19.19
C ARG A 11 -6.78 1.59 -19.31
N ALA A 12 -5.48 1.66 -19.60
CA ALA A 12 -4.61 0.48 -19.64
C ALA A 12 -4.58 -0.29 -18.31
N PHE A 13 -4.86 0.38 -17.18
CA PHE A 13 -4.71 -0.14 -15.82
C PHE A 13 -6.03 -0.42 -15.13
N TYR A 14 -7.17 -0.24 -15.80
CA TYR A 14 -8.51 -0.35 -15.19
C TYR A 14 -8.78 -1.71 -14.55
N HIS A 15 -8.20 -2.78 -15.11
CA HIS A 15 -8.39 -4.15 -14.62
C HIS A 15 -7.55 -4.49 -13.39
N LEU A 16 -6.57 -3.64 -13.03
CA LEU A 16 -5.67 -3.91 -11.91
C LEU A 16 -6.34 -3.60 -10.56
N PRO A 17 -6.02 -4.34 -9.50
CA PRO A 17 -6.59 -4.11 -8.18
C PRO A 17 -6.12 -2.77 -7.59
N VAL A 18 -6.95 -2.12 -6.78
CA VAL A 18 -6.59 -0.90 -6.04
C VAL A 18 -5.37 -1.12 -5.14
N LYS A 19 -5.11 -2.37 -4.72
CA LYS A 19 -3.89 -2.76 -4.00
C LYS A 19 -2.58 -2.46 -4.75
N ALA A 20 -2.64 -2.24 -6.08
CA ALA A 20 -1.49 -1.80 -6.85
C ALA A 20 -1.05 -0.36 -6.53
N LEU A 21 -1.91 0.44 -5.89
CA LEU A 21 -1.61 1.82 -5.51
C LEU A 21 -0.87 1.88 -4.17
N THR A 22 0.12 2.77 -4.09
CA THR A 22 0.90 3.00 -2.87
C THR A 22 0.22 3.99 -1.93
N LEU A 23 0.67 4.04 -0.68
CA LEU A 23 0.20 5.00 0.31
C LEU A 23 0.30 6.45 -0.18
N VAL A 24 1.36 6.80 -0.92
CA VAL A 24 1.55 8.15 -1.47
C VAL A 24 0.41 8.54 -2.42
N THR A 25 0.01 7.61 -3.29
CA THR A 25 -1.10 7.83 -4.22
C THR A 25 -2.43 7.92 -3.48
N LEU A 26 -2.63 7.07 -2.47
CA LEU A 26 -3.84 7.08 -1.63
C LEU A 26 -3.96 8.36 -0.79
N GLU A 27 -2.86 8.86 -0.23
CA GLU A 27 -2.83 10.15 0.47
C GLU A 27 -3.20 11.31 -0.46
N ARG A 28 -2.79 11.24 -1.73
CA ARG A 28 -3.14 12.24 -2.73
C ARG A 28 -4.63 12.20 -3.06
N PHE A 29 -5.21 11.01 -3.26
CA PHE A 29 -6.66 10.83 -3.36
C PHE A 29 -7.36 11.43 -2.13
N GLY A 30 -6.87 11.12 -0.93
CA GLY A 30 -7.37 11.68 0.33
C GLY A 30 -7.41 13.19 0.29
N ARG A 31 -6.28 13.86 0.07
CA ARG A 31 -6.20 15.33 0.02
C ARG A 31 -7.12 15.97 -1.04
N LEU A 32 -7.32 15.29 -2.16
CA LEU A 32 -8.20 15.77 -3.22
C LEU A 32 -9.68 15.56 -2.89
N LEU A 33 -10.03 14.49 -2.17
CA LEU A 33 -11.41 14.15 -1.81
C LEU A 33 -11.85 14.65 -0.42
N ASP A 34 -10.92 15.12 0.42
CA ASP A 34 -11.18 15.61 1.78
C ASP A 34 -11.92 16.97 1.87
N PRO A 35 -11.78 17.91 0.91
CA PRO A 35 -12.53 19.15 0.97
C PRO A 35 -14.04 18.88 0.89
N ALA A 36 -14.74 19.02 2.02
CA ALA A 36 -16.18 18.86 2.10
C ALA A 36 -16.87 19.85 1.15
N LYS A 37 -17.71 19.32 0.26
CA LYS A 37 -18.49 20.11 -0.68
C LYS A 37 -19.96 19.94 -0.33
N ALA A 38 -20.61 21.01 0.12
CA ALA A 38 -21.95 20.96 0.73
C ALA A 38 -23.10 20.58 -0.22
N PHE A 39 -22.85 20.40 -1.52
CA PHE A 39 -23.88 20.19 -2.53
C PHE A 39 -23.84 18.77 -3.06
N LEU A 40 -24.97 18.08 -3.01
CA LEU A 40 -25.17 16.80 -3.67
C LEU A 40 -25.13 16.97 -5.20
N ASN A 41 -24.58 15.98 -5.87
CA ASN A 41 -24.65 15.88 -7.33
C ASN A 41 -26.00 15.30 -7.80
N GLN A 42 -26.16 15.12 -9.12
CA GLN A 42 -27.37 14.56 -9.74
C GLN A 42 -27.73 13.13 -9.30
N TYR A 43 -26.79 12.42 -8.67
CA TYR A 43 -26.96 11.07 -8.12
C TYR A 43 -27.23 11.08 -6.61
N CYS A 44 -27.49 12.25 -6.01
CA CYS A 44 -27.63 12.44 -4.57
C CYS A 44 -26.38 12.04 -3.78
N LEU A 45 -25.18 12.16 -4.37
CA LEU A 45 -23.90 11.87 -3.71
C LEU A 45 -23.14 13.16 -3.38
N GLN A 46 -22.47 13.18 -2.22
CA GLN A 46 -21.53 14.25 -1.87
C GLN A 46 -20.25 14.13 -2.70
N PRO A 47 -19.71 15.20 -3.30
CA PRO A 47 -18.53 15.13 -4.16
C PRO A 47 -17.21 15.12 -3.36
N ASP A 48 -17.19 14.31 -2.30
CA ASP A 48 -16.10 14.10 -1.36
C ASP A 48 -15.98 12.60 -1.00
N TRP A 49 -15.14 12.28 -0.02
CA TRP A 49 -14.93 10.90 0.43
C TRP A 49 -16.20 10.23 0.99
N GLN A 50 -17.19 11.01 1.47
CA GLN A 50 -18.42 10.45 2.02
C GLN A 50 -19.30 9.88 0.90
N GLY A 51 -19.44 10.61 -0.21
CA GLY A 51 -20.14 10.09 -1.38
C GLY A 51 -19.44 8.89 -2.00
N LEU A 52 -18.11 8.84 -1.96
CA LEU A 52 -17.35 7.66 -2.40
C LEU A 52 -17.67 6.43 -1.51
N ALA A 53 -17.68 6.61 -0.19
CA ALA A 53 -18.00 5.55 0.77
C ALA A 53 -19.44 5.04 0.60
N GLU A 54 -20.39 5.96 0.43
CA GLU A 54 -21.80 5.63 0.18
C GLU A 54 -21.97 4.84 -1.13
N GLN A 55 -21.27 5.26 -2.19
CA GLN A 55 -21.29 4.57 -3.47
C GLN A 55 -20.68 3.15 -3.41
N MET A 56 -19.73 2.93 -2.52
CA MET A 56 -19.19 1.61 -2.22
C MET A 56 -20.09 0.77 -1.30
N GLY A 57 -21.24 1.30 -0.86
CA GLY A 57 -22.19 0.62 0.02
C GLY A 57 -21.80 0.65 1.50
N TYR A 58 -20.86 1.52 1.87
CA TYR A 58 -20.48 1.74 3.27
C TYR A 58 -21.35 2.85 3.87
N THR A 59 -22.16 2.47 4.85
CA THR A 59 -22.80 3.42 5.77
C THR A 59 -21.84 3.73 6.93
N PHE A 60 -22.06 4.85 7.62
CA PHE A 60 -21.22 5.30 8.76
C PHE A 60 -20.92 4.18 9.78
N ASP A 61 -21.90 3.31 10.03
CA ASP A 61 -21.78 2.19 10.97
C ASP A 61 -20.82 1.09 10.49
N LYS A 62 -20.64 0.93 9.18
CA LYS A 62 -19.75 -0.07 8.55
C LYS A 62 -18.33 0.43 8.32
N ILE A 63 -18.10 1.75 8.36
CA ILE A 63 -16.77 2.35 8.13
C ILE A 63 -15.79 1.98 9.27
N LYS A 64 -16.29 1.68 10.48
CA LYS A 64 -15.44 1.22 11.60
C LYS A 64 -14.92 -0.22 11.43
N GLU A 65 -15.53 -1.01 10.56
CA GLU A 65 -15.17 -2.42 10.30
C GLU A 65 -14.30 -2.58 9.04
N PHE A 66 -13.67 -1.50 8.58
CA PHE A 66 -12.99 -1.37 7.27
C PHE A 66 -11.65 -2.13 7.17
N SER A 67 -11.57 -3.38 7.63
CA SER A 67 -10.35 -4.21 7.49
C SER A 67 -10.49 -5.37 6.51
N GLU A 68 -11.66 -5.63 5.92
CA GLU A 68 -11.83 -6.81 5.05
C GLU A 68 -12.35 -6.51 3.63
N LYS A 69 -11.56 -6.98 2.65
CA LYS A 69 -11.86 -7.17 1.23
C LYS A 69 -12.25 -5.92 0.41
N ILE A 70 -11.26 -5.05 0.16
CA ILE A 70 -11.27 -4.21 -1.05
C ILE A 70 -10.79 -5.08 -2.22
N ASN A 71 -11.70 -5.86 -2.79
CA ASN A 71 -11.48 -6.57 -4.05
C ASN A 71 -11.92 -5.70 -5.24
N SER A 72 -11.57 -4.43 -5.18
CA SER A 72 -11.93 -3.41 -6.17
C SER A 72 -10.77 -3.14 -7.10
N THR A 73 -11.09 -2.71 -8.32
CA THR A 73 -10.12 -2.34 -9.35
C THR A 73 -9.90 -0.83 -9.41
N ILE A 74 -8.78 -0.41 -9.98
CA ILE A 74 -8.49 1.00 -10.23
C ILE A 74 -9.57 1.61 -11.13
N GLY A 75 -10.04 0.87 -12.14
CA GLY A 75 -11.13 1.34 -13.01
C GLY A 75 -12.41 1.63 -12.23
N GLN A 76 -12.82 0.71 -11.36
CA GLN A 76 -13.98 0.94 -10.48
C GLN A 76 -13.81 2.18 -9.59
N LEU A 77 -12.61 2.43 -9.06
CA LEU A 77 -12.33 3.64 -8.29
C LEU A 77 -12.49 4.91 -9.12
N LEU A 78 -11.93 4.93 -10.33
CA LEU A 78 -12.01 6.08 -11.24
C LEU A 78 -13.44 6.34 -11.71
N ASP A 79 -14.19 5.30 -12.08
CA ASP A 79 -15.60 5.39 -12.45
C ASP A 79 -16.46 5.96 -11.31
N MET A 80 -16.13 5.60 -10.06
CA MET A 80 -16.80 6.18 -8.90
C MET A 80 -16.50 7.67 -8.76
N ILE A 81 -15.24 8.08 -8.90
CA ILE A 81 -14.85 9.50 -8.85
C ILE A 81 -15.49 10.31 -9.99
N GLU A 82 -15.61 9.73 -11.18
CA GLU A 82 -16.32 10.33 -12.31
C GLU A 82 -17.81 10.53 -11.97
N LYS A 83 -18.46 9.52 -11.39
CA LYS A 83 -19.85 9.62 -10.92
C LYS A 83 -20.04 10.66 -9.82
N LEU A 84 -19.04 10.89 -8.98
CA LEU A 84 -19.04 12.00 -8.02
C LEU A 84 -18.95 13.38 -8.70
N GLY A 85 -18.63 13.44 -9.99
CA GLY A 85 -18.46 14.68 -10.74
C GLY A 85 -17.14 15.38 -10.44
N ARG A 86 -16.15 14.63 -9.93
CA ARG A 86 -14.83 15.15 -9.51
C ARG A 86 -13.80 15.03 -10.62
N TYR A 87 -14.06 15.70 -11.74
CA TYR A 87 -13.14 15.75 -12.88
C TYR A 87 -11.80 16.42 -12.53
N ASP A 88 -11.79 17.34 -11.57
CA ASP A 88 -10.59 17.97 -11.03
C ASP A 88 -9.60 16.95 -10.44
N VAL A 89 -10.11 15.85 -9.87
CA VAL A 89 -9.29 14.75 -9.35
C VAL A 89 -8.76 13.90 -10.50
N LEU A 90 -9.60 13.63 -11.49
CA LEU A 90 -9.23 12.84 -12.68
C LEU A 90 -8.23 13.58 -13.59
N GLU A 91 -8.24 14.91 -13.57
CA GLU A 91 -7.34 15.78 -14.34
C GLU A 91 -6.02 16.10 -13.64
N ASP A 92 -5.84 15.67 -12.38
CA ASP A 92 -4.62 15.93 -11.61
C ASP A 92 -3.42 15.16 -12.20
N GLU A 93 -2.51 15.90 -12.84
CA GLU A 93 -1.36 15.34 -13.56
C GLU A 93 -0.44 14.52 -12.64
N ILE A 94 -0.24 14.99 -11.41
CA ILE A 94 0.66 14.32 -10.47
C ILE A 94 0.03 13.03 -9.97
N LEU A 95 -1.30 12.97 -9.81
CA LEU A 95 -2.03 11.76 -9.45
C LEU A 95 -1.93 10.73 -10.58
N GLU A 96 -2.10 11.15 -11.84
CA GLU A 96 -1.89 10.30 -13.01
C GLU A 96 -0.48 9.69 -13.00
N GLU A 97 0.56 10.53 -12.81
CA GLU A 97 1.94 10.07 -12.71
C GLU A 97 2.18 9.10 -11.56
N CYS A 98 1.58 9.36 -10.39
CA CYS A 98 1.67 8.48 -9.23
C CYS A 98 1.04 7.11 -9.52
N ILE A 99 -0.16 7.07 -10.10
CA ILE A 99 -0.84 5.82 -10.47
C ILE A 99 -0.01 5.04 -11.49
N VAL A 100 0.49 5.69 -12.54
CA VAL A 100 1.32 5.06 -13.58
C VAL A 100 2.58 4.45 -12.97
N ARG A 101 3.26 5.17 -12.07
CA ARG A 101 4.47 4.69 -11.38
C ARG A 101 4.14 3.46 -10.53
N ASP A 102 3.09 3.54 -9.74
CA ASP A 102 2.70 2.49 -8.80
C ASP A 102 2.30 1.21 -9.54
N VAL A 103 1.52 1.34 -10.62
CA VAL A 103 1.17 0.21 -11.49
C VAL A 103 2.39 -0.41 -12.15
N LYS A 104 3.31 0.39 -12.71
CA LYS A 104 4.55 -0.13 -13.30
C LYS A 104 5.38 -0.89 -12.27
N ASN A 105 5.44 -0.38 -11.05
CA ASN A 105 6.13 -1.07 -9.97
C ASN A 105 5.39 -2.36 -9.60
N PHE A 106 4.07 -2.34 -9.48
CA PHE A 106 3.26 -3.52 -9.20
C PHE A 106 3.43 -4.62 -10.25
N GLU A 107 3.43 -4.27 -11.54
CA GLU A 107 3.69 -5.21 -12.63
C GLU A 107 5.12 -5.77 -12.60
N LYS A 108 6.12 -4.93 -12.28
CA LYS A 108 7.49 -5.40 -12.08
C LYS A 108 7.55 -6.42 -10.95
N HIS A 109 6.92 -6.14 -9.80
CA HIS A 109 6.88 -7.08 -8.68
C HIS A 109 6.11 -8.36 -9.03
N GLN A 110 5.01 -8.29 -9.79
CA GLN A 110 4.34 -9.49 -10.29
C GLN A 110 5.25 -10.30 -11.24
N LYS A 111 5.98 -9.64 -12.14
CA LYS A 111 6.88 -10.30 -13.10
C LYS A 111 8.10 -10.91 -12.41
N THR A 112 8.73 -10.19 -11.49
CA THR A 112 9.81 -10.70 -10.65
C THR A 112 9.34 -11.89 -9.79
N ASN A 113 8.12 -11.83 -9.25
CA ASN A 113 7.50 -12.95 -8.55
C ASN A 113 7.09 -14.11 -9.49
N SER A 114 6.83 -13.85 -10.78
CA SER A 114 6.53 -14.89 -11.78
C SER A 114 7.77 -15.62 -12.34
N VAL A 115 8.97 -15.03 -12.21
CA VAL A 115 10.25 -15.72 -12.48
C VAL A 115 10.72 -16.55 -11.26
N GLN A 116 10.08 -16.36 -10.10
CA GLN A 116 10.15 -17.31 -9.00
C GLN A 116 8.88 -18.17 -8.98
N ASP A 117 8.71 -18.96 -10.04
CA ASP A 117 7.74 -20.04 -10.12
C ASP A 117 8.27 -21.24 -9.29
N TRP A 118 8.37 -21.06 -7.97
CA TRP A 118 8.56 -22.17 -7.04
C TRP A 118 7.22 -22.89 -6.95
N LYS A 119 6.96 -23.79 -7.91
CA LYS A 119 5.94 -24.84 -7.74
C LYS A 119 6.27 -25.63 -6.48
N VAL A 120 5.78 -25.20 -5.32
CA VAL A 120 5.76 -26.02 -4.11
C VAL A 120 4.45 -26.77 -4.06
N GLN A 121 4.59 -28.02 -4.45
CA GLN A 121 3.81 -29.09 -3.89
C GLN A 121 4.01 -29.09 -2.37
N SER A 122 2.93 -28.83 -1.63
CA SER A 122 2.65 -29.31 -0.27
C SER A 122 3.77 -29.18 0.79
N GLY A 123 3.69 -28.15 1.64
CA GLY A 123 4.43 -28.09 2.92
C GLY A 123 5.02 -26.71 3.27
N ARG A 124 4.20 -25.66 3.30
CA ARG A 124 4.65 -24.26 3.47
C ARG A 124 5.45 -24.07 4.77
N ILE A 125 6.67 -23.54 4.66
CA ILE A 125 7.32 -22.79 5.74
C ILE A 125 6.76 -21.37 5.67
N GLU A 126 6.09 -20.95 6.74
CA GLU A 126 5.55 -19.61 6.91
C GLU A 126 6.63 -18.74 7.59
N TYR A 127 6.96 -17.61 6.98
CA TYR A 127 7.84 -16.62 7.58
C TYR A 127 6.99 -15.64 8.39
N PHE A 128 7.34 -15.42 9.65
CA PHE A 128 6.67 -14.49 10.55
C PHE A 128 7.61 -13.35 10.92
N ASP A 129 7.14 -12.12 10.77
CA ASP A 129 7.79 -10.95 11.34
C ASP A 129 7.50 -10.89 12.84
N ALA A 130 8.54 -10.80 13.66
CA ALA A 130 8.42 -10.65 15.11
C ALA A 130 8.99 -9.30 15.54
N ILE A 131 8.14 -8.46 16.14
CA ILE A 131 8.53 -7.16 16.70
C ILE A 131 8.65 -7.32 18.21
N ILE A 132 9.83 -7.06 18.76
CA ILE A 132 10.07 -7.08 20.21
C ILE A 132 10.06 -5.64 20.70
N ASN A 133 9.00 -5.26 21.41
CA ASN A 133 8.94 -3.99 22.12
C ASN A 133 9.42 -4.19 23.55
N TYR A 134 10.26 -3.30 24.06
CA TYR A 134 10.82 -3.39 25.40
C TYR A 134 11.01 -2.00 26.03
N SER A 135 10.94 -1.91 27.35
CA SER A 135 11.25 -0.69 28.08
C SER A 135 12.74 -0.63 28.44
N VAL A 136 13.22 0.55 28.85
CA VAL A 136 14.64 0.77 29.17
C VAL A 136 15.10 -0.14 30.32
N GLU A 137 14.20 -0.47 31.24
CA GLU A 137 14.45 -1.37 32.37
C GLU A 137 14.73 -2.81 31.93
N ASP A 138 14.20 -3.23 30.78
CA ASP A 138 14.31 -4.61 30.25
C ASP A 138 15.48 -4.80 29.29
N ILE A 139 16.33 -3.77 29.08
CA ILE A 139 17.40 -3.78 28.07
C ILE A 139 18.40 -4.91 28.27
N GLU A 140 18.74 -5.26 29.52
CA GLU A 140 19.67 -6.35 29.81
C GLU A 140 19.09 -7.72 29.41
N PHE A 141 17.80 -7.92 29.70
CA PHE A 141 17.06 -9.12 29.31
C PHE A 141 16.97 -9.24 27.78
N VAL A 142 16.61 -8.16 27.10
CA VAL A 142 16.49 -8.12 25.63
C VAL A 142 17.84 -8.37 24.96
N ASN A 143 18.93 -7.85 25.51
CA ASN A 143 20.27 -8.13 25.00
C ASN A 143 20.67 -9.60 25.16
N ASN A 144 20.28 -10.25 26.25
CA ASN A 144 20.49 -11.69 26.44
C ASN A 144 19.62 -12.52 25.51
N LEU A 145 18.36 -12.14 25.33
CA LEU A 145 17.43 -12.75 24.38
C LEU A 145 17.97 -12.62 22.95
N ARG A 146 18.41 -11.43 22.55
CA ARG A 146 19.06 -11.17 21.27
C ARG A 146 20.28 -12.06 21.04
N LYS A 147 21.19 -12.16 22.00
CA LYS A 147 22.40 -13.02 21.88
C LYS A 147 22.03 -14.47 21.62
N ARG A 148 20.99 -14.99 22.28
CA ARG A 148 20.48 -16.34 22.04
C ARG A 148 19.79 -16.48 20.68
N LEU A 149 18.95 -15.52 20.31
CA LEU A 149 18.21 -15.54 19.04
C LEU A 149 19.17 -15.42 17.83
N GLU A 150 20.08 -14.45 17.82
CA GLU A 150 21.05 -14.26 16.73
C GLU A 150 22.17 -15.31 16.75
N GLY A 151 22.58 -15.78 17.94
CA GLY A 151 23.69 -16.72 18.10
C GLY A 151 23.28 -18.18 17.98
N GLU A 152 22.45 -18.65 18.90
CA GLU A 152 22.09 -20.08 19.04
C GLU A 152 21.02 -20.52 18.04
N LEU A 153 20.04 -19.64 17.78
CA LEU A 153 18.91 -19.92 16.88
C LEU A 153 19.10 -19.36 15.47
N HIS A 154 20.21 -18.65 15.23
CA HIS A 154 20.58 -18.03 13.95
C HIS A 154 19.48 -17.14 13.33
N LEU A 155 18.62 -16.56 14.16
CA LEU A 155 17.58 -15.62 13.76
C LEU A 155 18.16 -14.20 13.65
N LYS A 156 18.07 -13.58 12.47
CA LYS A 156 18.58 -12.21 12.26
C LYS A 156 17.54 -11.17 12.65
N LEU A 157 17.74 -10.51 13.79
CA LEU A 157 16.86 -9.45 14.28
C LEU A 157 17.17 -8.11 13.60
N PHE A 158 16.14 -7.29 13.34
CA PHE A 158 16.30 -5.88 12.98
C PHE A 158 16.25 -5.01 14.23
N ILE A 159 17.27 -4.18 14.44
CA ILE A 159 17.37 -3.27 15.59
C ILE A 159 17.54 -1.86 15.04
N LYS A 160 16.58 -0.99 15.34
CA LYS A 160 16.51 0.36 14.78
C LYS A 160 17.81 1.14 14.98
N GLU A 161 18.38 1.14 16.18
CA GLU A 161 19.59 1.89 16.51
C GLU A 161 20.85 1.36 15.79
N ARG A 162 20.84 0.10 15.33
CA ARG A 162 21.97 -0.56 14.66
C ARG A 162 21.82 -0.56 13.13
N ASP A 163 20.63 -0.93 12.66
CA ASP A 163 20.36 -1.24 11.26
C ASP A 163 19.71 -0.08 10.49
N LEU A 164 19.15 0.93 11.19
CA LEU A 164 18.59 2.11 10.54
C LEU A 164 19.72 3.07 10.12
N ILE A 165 19.97 3.15 8.82
CA ILE A 165 20.93 4.10 8.26
C ILE A 165 20.32 5.51 8.27
N VAL A 166 21.06 6.51 8.72
CA VAL A 166 20.60 7.91 8.73
C VAL A 166 20.35 8.38 7.29
N GLY A 167 19.18 8.97 7.04
CA GLY A 167 18.79 9.50 5.74
C GLY A 167 17.87 8.60 4.89
N THR A 168 17.49 7.42 5.40
CA THR A 168 16.42 6.59 4.80
C THR A 168 15.21 6.51 5.74
N THR A 169 14.02 6.27 5.19
CA THR A 169 12.82 6.08 6.02
C THR A 169 12.88 4.72 6.73
N GLU A 170 12.26 4.62 7.92
CA GLU A 170 12.27 3.38 8.73
C GLU A 170 11.78 2.16 7.94
N TRP A 171 10.74 2.36 7.12
CA TRP A 171 10.18 1.33 6.26
C TRP A 171 11.13 0.94 5.11
N SER A 172 11.81 1.92 4.50
CA SER A 172 12.78 1.65 3.44
C SER A 172 14.00 0.89 3.96
N ALA A 173 14.53 1.26 5.13
CA ALA A 173 15.62 0.51 5.77
C ALA A 173 15.22 -0.92 6.15
N LEU A 174 14.01 -1.10 6.68
CA LEU A 174 13.51 -2.41 7.08
C LEU A 174 13.34 -3.33 5.85
N ILE A 175 12.75 -2.82 4.76
CA ILE A 175 12.62 -3.56 3.49
C ILE A 175 13.99 -3.87 2.90
N ASP A 176 14.89 -2.90 2.83
CA ASP A 176 16.27 -3.09 2.33
C ASP A 176 17.03 -4.17 3.10
N VAL A 177 16.87 -4.20 4.43
CA VAL A 177 17.49 -5.19 5.30
C VAL A 177 16.91 -6.58 5.05
N ILE A 178 15.60 -6.67 4.87
CA ILE A 178 14.92 -7.93 4.53
C ILE A 178 15.39 -8.41 3.15
N GLU A 179 15.35 -7.57 2.13
CA GLU A 179 15.74 -7.92 0.76
C GLU A 179 17.19 -8.39 0.66
N ARG A 180 18.15 -7.65 1.27
CA ARG A 180 19.57 -8.03 1.26
C ARG A 180 19.83 -9.34 2.01
N ARG A 181 19.00 -9.69 2.99
CA ARG A 181 19.19 -10.88 3.85
C ARG A 181 18.34 -12.08 3.39
N SER A 182 17.32 -11.86 2.55
CA SER A 182 16.51 -12.89 1.88
C SER A 182 17.15 -13.44 0.60
N VAL A 183 18.02 -12.69 -0.08
CA VAL A 183 18.67 -13.12 -1.33
C VAL A 183 19.98 -13.90 -1.12
N GLY A 184 20.53 -13.88 0.09
CA GLY A 184 21.55 -14.83 0.58
C GLY A 184 22.82 -15.00 -0.27
N ASP A 185 23.87 -14.24 0.04
CA ASP A 185 25.21 -14.83 0.07
C ASP A 185 25.42 -15.39 1.48
N TRP A 186 25.61 -16.71 1.57
CA TRP A 186 25.88 -17.46 2.80
C TRP A 186 27.38 -17.47 3.13
#